data_AF-A0A3P1SJZ0-F1
#
_entry.id   AF-A0A3P1SJZ0-F1
#
_cell.length_a   1.000
_cell.length_b   1.000
_cell.length_c   1.000
_cell.angle_alpha   90.00
_cell.angle_beta   90.00
_cell.angle_gamma   90.00
#
_symmetry.space_group_name_H-M   'P 1'
#
loop_
_entity.id
_entity.type
_entity.pdbx_description
1 polymer ?
#
loop_
_entity_poly.entity_id
_entity_poly.type
_entity_poly.pdbx_seq_one_letter_code
_entity_poly.pdbx_strand_id
1 'polypeptide(L)'
;MTDEINYTNNPLHGLGLKQLLTEIVDHYGFEILYAYLNINCFKTNPSIESSIKFLKKTDWAREKVEQFYLYKFKSLPRVSSEQFALPPRERIIPKGQVPCEPAELSLEDAEREREKKAKKASEFNNSGRKGSGKSYGAKRGGYSSKAENARDKEDRWQANRKPSGSRDSSQSDSRSSSDTSGSDPWSSWKKKHQ
;
A
#
# COMPACT_ATOMS: atom_id res chain seq x y z
N MET A 1 -0.72 -13.10 34.46
CA MET A 1 -2.16 -12.81 34.37
C MET A 1 -2.47 -12.51 32.92
N THR A 2 -3.48 -13.14 32.33
CA THR A 2 -3.97 -12.74 31.00
C THR A 2 -4.75 -11.46 31.18
N ASP A 3 -4.25 -10.34 30.67
CA ASP A 3 -5.00 -9.10 30.63
C ASP A 3 -6.25 -9.33 29.77
N GLU A 4 -7.42 -9.41 30.40
CA GLU A 4 -8.69 -9.61 29.70
C GLU A 4 -8.96 -8.40 28.81
N ILE A 5 -8.76 -8.56 27.51
CA ILE A 5 -9.00 -7.48 26.55
C ILE A 5 -10.51 -7.26 26.46
N ASN A 6 -10.97 -6.14 27.01
CA ASN A 6 -12.39 -5.79 27.07
C ASN A 6 -12.84 -5.16 25.74
N TYR A 7 -13.41 -5.99 24.86
CA TYR A 7 -14.01 -5.57 23.58
C TYR A 7 -15.49 -5.15 23.70
N THR A 8 -16.07 -5.20 24.91
CA THR A 8 -17.51 -5.05 25.14
C THR A 8 -18.06 -3.68 24.71
N ASN A 9 -17.22 -2.63 24.73
CA ASN A 9 -17.66 -1.28 24.36
C ASN A 9 -17.68 -1.02 22.84
N ASN A 10 -17.18 -1.96 22.03
CA ASN A 10 -17.20 -1.76 20.59
C ASN A 10 -18.63 -1.90 20.08
N PRO A 11 -19.23 -0.87 19.44
CA PRO A 11 -20.60 -0.98 18.94
C PRO A 11 -20.75 -2.05 17.87
N LEU A 12 -19.67 -2.55 17.25
CA LEU A 12 -19.70 -3.67 16.32
C LEU A 12 -19.82 -5.03 17.00
N HIS A 13 -19.60 -5.11 18.32
CA HIS A 13 -19.67 -6.35 19.07
C HIS A 13 -21.13 -6.79 19.22
N GLY A 14 -21.50 -7.89 18.56
CA GLY A 14 -22.88 -8.38 18.52
C GLY A 14 -23.76 -7.80 17.39
N LEU A 15 -23.29 -6.79 16.65
CA LEU A 15 -24.01 -6.30 15.47
C LEU A 15 -23.73 -7.18 14.25
N GLY A 16 -24.82 -7.69 13.66
CA GLY A 16 -24.78 -8.45 12.42
C GLY A 16 -24.52 -7.56 11.21
N LEU A 17 -23.80 -8.09 10.22
CA LEU A 17 -23.48 -7.37 8.97
C LEU A 17 -24.73 -6.87 8.22
N LYS A 18 -25.85 -7.61 8.33
CA LYS A 18 -27.14 -7.22 7.76
C LYS A 18 -27.67 -5.94 8.40
N GLN A 19 -27.77 -5.91 9.73
CA GLN A 19 -28.29 -4.76 10.47
C GLN A 19 -27.41 -3.54 10.26
N LEU A 20 -26.09 -3.71 10.37
CA LEU A 20 -25.12 -2.66 10.12
C LEU A 20 -25.29 -2.04 8.73
N LEU A 21 -25.42 -2.86 7.69
CA LEU A 21 -25.59 -2.34 6.33
C LEU A 21 -26.95 -1.66 6.14
N THR A 22 -28.03 -2.23 6.70
CA THR A 22 -29.36 -1.62 6.65
C THR A 22 -29.35 -0.23 7.27
N GLU A 23 -28.80 -0.06 8.48
CA GLU A 23 -28.69 1.26 9.13
C GLU A 23 -27.95 2.27 8.23
N ILE A 24 -26.78 1.91 7.69
CA ILE A 24 -26.00 2.85 6.87
C ILE A 24 -26.74 3.22 5.58
N VAL A 25 -27.37 2.24 4.93
CA VAL A 25 -28.10 2.47 3.68
C VAL A 25 -29.37 3.28 3.93
N ASP A 26 -30.07 3.06 5.03
CA ASP A 26 -31.28 3.81 5.38
C ASP A 26 -30.97 5.30 5.64
N HIS A 27 -29.78 5.61 6.18
CA HIS A 27 -29.36 6.99 6.45
C HIS A 27 -28.71 7.69 5.25
N TYR A 28 -27.87 7.01 4.45
CA TYR A 28 -27.08 7.66 3.39
C TYR A 28 -27.45 7.22 1.95
N GLY A 29 -28.03 6.04 1.78
CA GLY A 29 -28.27 5.47 0.46
C GLY A 29 -27.01 4.98 -0.26
N PHE A 30 -27.21 4.11 -1.26
CA PHE A 30 -26.12 3.42 -1.96
C PHE A 30 -25.18 4.34 -2.75
N GLU A 31 -25.68 5.46 -3.28
CA GLU A 31 -24.90 6.39 -4.09
C GLU A 31 -23.80 7.08 -3.27
N ILE A 32 -24.15 7.57 -2.08
CA ILE A 32 -23.20 8.18 -1.15
C ILE A 32 -22.18 7.14 -0.68
N LEU A 33 -22.64 5.93 -0.30
CA LEU A 33 -21.72 4.84 0.06
C LEU A 33 -20.70 4.55 -1.04
N TYR A 34 -21.12 4.49 -2.31
CA TYR A 34 -20.20 4.31 -3.43
C TYR A 34 -19.24 5.52 -3.59
N ALA A 35 -19.75 6.74 -3.45
CA ALA A 35 -18.97 7.97 -3.54
C ALA A 35 -17.79 7.98 -2.53
N TYR A 36 -18.05 7.57 -1.28
CA TYR A 36 -17.06 7.58 -0.22
C TYR A 36 -16.17 6.32 -0.17
N LEU A 37 -16.76 5.12 -0.30
CA LEU A 37 -16.03 3.86 -0.12
C LEU A 37 -15.40 3.33 -1.42
N ASN A 38 -15.94 3.74 -2.58
CA ASN A 38 -15.51 3.29 -3.89
C ASN A 38 -15.55 1.75 -4.03
N ILE A 39 -16.61 1.12 -3.52
CA ILE A 39 -16.85 -0.33 -3.59
C ILE A 39 -17.92 -0.62 -4.64
N ASN A 40 -17.56 -1.37 -5.68
CA ASN A 40 -18.44 -1.59 -6.85
C ASN A 40 -19.77 -2.29 -6.54
N CYS A 41 -19.88 -3.04 -5.43
CA CYS A 41 -21.15 -3.69 -5.06
C CYS A 41 -22.29 -2.69 -4.80
N PHE A 42 -21.97 -1.44 -4.45
CA PHE A 42 -22.97 -0.38 -4.24
C PHE A 42 -23.35 0.35 -5.53
N LYS A 43 -22.59 0.14 -6.62
CA LYS A 43 -22.89 0.71 -7.94
C LYS A 43 -23.61 -0.28 -8.84
N THR A 44 -23.12 -1.53 -8.89
CA THR A 44 -23.66 -2.55 -9.78
C THR A 44 -24.69 -3.40 -9.03
N ASN A 45 -25.97 -3.19 -9.34
CA ASN A 45 -27.12 -3.85 -8.68
C ASN A 45 -27.16 -3.63 -7.16
N PRO A 46 -27.37 -2.37 -6.71
CA PRO A 46 -27.44 -2.03 -5.30
C PRO A 46 -28.60 -2.77 -4.63
N SER A 47 -28.29 -3.76 -3.81
CA SER A 47 -29.23 -4.48 -2.96
C SER A 47 -28.53 -4.90 -1.68
N ILE A 48 -29.30 -4.95 -0.58
CA ILE A 48 -28.79 -5.36 0.74
C ILE A 48 -28.27 -6.81 0.66
N GLU A 49 -29.00 -7.70 -0.03
CA GLU A 49 -28.62 -9.11 -0.13
C GLU A 49 -27.37 -9.35 -0.97
N SER A 50 -27.26 -8.66 -2.11
CA SER A 50 -26.08 -8.75 -3.00
C SER A 50 -24.84 -8.22 -2.29
N SER A 51 -24.99 -7.09 -1.59
CA SER A 51 -23.93 -6.46 -0.81
C SER A 51 -23.47 -7.36 0.34
N ILE A 52 -24.38 -7.99 1.09
CA ILE A 52 -24.00 -8.93 2.16
C ILE A 52 -23.24 -10.13 1.61
N LYS A 53 -23.71 -10.73 0.49
CA LYS A 53 -23.01 -11.85 -0.15
C LYS A 53 -21.60 -11.45 -0.58
N PHE A 54 -21.41 -10.23 -1.08
CA PHE A 54 -20.10 -9.68 -1.44
C PHE A 54 -19.21 -9.44 -0.22
N LEU A 55 -19.71 -8.71 0.79
CA LEU A 55 -18.97 -8.38 2.01
C LEU A 55 -18.60 -9.63 2.85
N LYS A 56 -19.35 -10.73 2.71
CA LYS A 56 -18.97 -12.04 3.28
C LYS A 56 -17.75 -12.68 2.60
N LYS A 57 -17.51 -12.41 1.32
CA LYS A 57 -16.39 -12.97 0.55
C LYS A 57 -15.16 -12.06 0.52
N THR A 58 -15.35 -10.77 0.80
CA THR A 58 -14.32 -9.75 0.63
C THR A 58 -14.08 -9.02 1.94
N ASP A 59 -13.17 -9.54 2.76
CA ASP A 59 -12.95 -9.07 4.14
C ASP A 59 -12.47 -7.61 4.20
N TRP A 60 -11.54 -7.19 3.33
CA TRP A 60 -11.10 -5.79 3.28
C TRP A 60 -12.26 -4.82 3.01
N ALA A 61 -13.26 -5.24 2.24
CA ALA A 61 -14.43 -4.43 1.94
C ALA A 61 -15.37 -4.37 3.15
N ARG A 62 -15.54 -5.48 3.87
CA ARG A 62 -16.25 -5.53 5.14
C ARG A 62 -15.62 -4.60 6.16
N GLU A 63 -14.31 -4.68 6.34
CA GLU A 63 -13.58 -3.82 7.26
C GLU A 63 -13.74 -2.34 6.89
N LYS A 64 -13.70 -1.98 5.60
CA LYS A 64 -13.96 -0.59 5.17
C LYS A 64 -15.35 -0.10 5.57
N VAL A 65 -16.38 -0.93 5.39
CA VAL A 65 -17.76 -0.58 5.76
C VAL A 65 -17.89 -0.46 7.28
N GLU A 66 -17.25 -1.33 8.05
CA GLU A 66 -17.23 -1.26 9.51
C GLU A 66 -16.47 -0.03 10.03
N GLN A 67 -15.36 0.35 9.41
CA GLN A 67 -14.65 1.60 9.72
C GLN A 67 -15.54 2.82 9.46
N PHE A 68 -16.25 2.82 8.35
CA PHE A 68 -17.19 3.86 8.02
C PHE A 68 -18.31 3.95 9.06
N TYR A 69 -18.86 2.81 9.50
CA TYR A 69 -19.85 2.78 10.58
C TYR A 69 -19.34 3.42 11.87
N LEU A 70 -18.13 3.08 12.30
CA LEU A 70 -17.57 3.61 13.55
C LEU A 70 -17.34 5.13 13.53
N TYR A 71 -16.74 5.66 12.44
CA TYR A 71 -16.27 7.05 12.43
C TYR A 71 -17.18 8.03 11.70
N LYS A 72 -17.95 7.56 10.71
CA LYS A 72 -18.89 8.42 9.98
C LYS A 72 -20.29 8.30 10.55
N PHE A 73 -20.75 7.11 10.88
CA PHE A 73 -22.11 6.90 11.37
C PHE A 73 -22.23 7.06 12.89
N LYS A 74 -21.29 6.53 13.67
CA LYS A 74 -21.26 6.68 15.14
C LYS A 74 -20.39 7.84 15.61
N SER A 75 -19.71 8.53 14.69
CA SER A 75 -18.90 9.74 14.95
C SER A 75 -17.93 9.59 16.12
N LEU A 76 -17.33 8.41 16.27
CA LEU A 76 -16.38 8.12 17.34
C LEU A 76 -15.06 8.90 17.15
N PRO A 77 -14.37 9.26 18.25
CA PRO A 77 -13.07 9.90 18.15
C PRO A 77 -12.04 8.98 17.48
N ARG A 78 -11.05 9.59 16.83
CA ARG A 78 -9.96 8.84 16.20
C ARG A 78 -9.15 8.09 17.26
N VAL A 79 -8.92 6.81 17.00
CA VAL A 79 -8.13 5.93 17.87
C VAL A 79 -6.63 6.12 17.59
N SER A 80 -5.76 5.68 18.51
CA SER A 80 -4.31 5.67 18.34
C SER A 80 -3.87 4.89 17.09
N SER A 81 -2.69 5.18 16.57
CA SER A 81 -2.14 4.53 15.38
C SER A 81 -2.02 3.00 15.52
N GLU A 82 -1.63 2.52 16.70
CA GLU A 82 -1.48 1.09 16.99
C GLU A 82 -2.83 0.37 16.92
N GLN A 83 -3.86 0.95 17.56
CA GLN A 83 -5.21 0.39 17.52
C GLN A 83 -5.85 0.53 16.13
N PHE A 84 -5.49 1.56 15.37
CA PHE A 84 -5.99 1.74 14.01
C PHE A 84 -5.47 0.67 13.04
N ALA A 85 -4.28 0.12 13.30
CA ALA A 85 -3.71 -0.98 12.52
C ALA A 85 -4.47 -2.31 12.71
N LEU A 86 -5.17 -2.46 13.84
CA LEU A 86 -6.03 -3.61 14.10
C LEU A 86 -7.36 -3.51 13.31
N PRO A 87 -7.96 -4.67 12.99
CA PRO A 87 -9.26 -4.69 12.30
C PRO A 87 -10.34 -4.04 13.19
N PRO A 88 -11.40 -3.45 12.59
CA PRO A 88 -12.36 -2.61 13.31
C PRO A 88 -13.05 -3.29 14.50
N ARG A 89 -13.28 -4.60 14.41
CA ARG A 89 -13.90 -5.40 15.48
C ARG A 89 -12.97 -5.66 16.67
N GLU A 90 -11.65 -5.62 16.47
CA GLU A 90 -10.65 -5.86 17.51
C GLU A 90 -10.15 -4.56 18.15
N ARG A 91 -10.71 -3.41 17.77
CA ARG A 91 -10.32 -2.13 18.35
C ARG A 91 -10.94 -1.97 19.74
N ILE A 92 -10.11 -1.53 20.69
CA ILE A 92 -10.54 -1.23 22.06
C ILE A 92 -11.06 0.21 22.11
N ILE A 93 -12.32 0.37 22.49
CA ILE A 93 -12.96 1.67 22.71
C ILE A 93 -13.08 1.91 24.22
N PRO A 94 -12.57 3.04 24.76
CA PRO A 94 -12.62 3.32 26.19
C PRO A 94 -14.06 3.59 26.68
N LYS A 95 -14.36 3.15 27.91
CA LYS A 95 -15.70 3.04 28.51
C LYS A 95 -16.52 4.34 28.62
N GLY A 96 -15.94 5.50 28.34
CA GLY A 96 -16.61 6.80 28.44
C GLY A 96 -17.04 7.42 27.10
N GLN A 97 -16.79 6.74 25.98
CA GLN A 97 -17.13 7.26 24.66
C GLN A 97 -18.53 6.82 24.23
N VAL A 98 -19.38 7.79 23.92
CA VAL A 98 -20.74 7.57 23.45
C VAL A 98 -20.80 7.89 21.95
N PRO A 99 -21.47 7.06 21.12
CA PRO A 99 -21.75 7.42 19.74
C PRO A 99 -22.48 8.76 19.62
N CYS A 100 -22.04 9.60 18.70
CA CYS A 100 -22.71 10.85 18.37
C CYS A 100 -23.59 10.68 17.12
N GLU A 101 -24.27 11.75 16.72
CA GLU A 101 -25.10 11.78 15.52
C GLU A 101 -24.29 11.44 14.26
N PRO A 102 -24.90 10.78 13.27
CA PRO A 102 -24.26 10.47 12.00
C PRO A 102 -23.75 11.72 11.29
N ALA A 103 -22.53 11.66 10.77
CA ALA A 103 -21.95 12.76 10.01
C ALA A 103 -22.77 13.02 8.74
N GLU A 104 -23.03 14.28 8.42
CA GLU A 104 -23.63 14.66 7.15
C GLU A 104 -22.61 14.43 6.02
N LEU A 105 -22.97 13.60 5.04
CA LEU A 105 -22.12 13.26 3.91
C LEU A 105 -22.77 13.78 2.64
N SER A 106 -22.16 14.78 2.01
CA SER A 106 -22.61 15.28 0.70
C SER A 106 -21.87 14.56 -0.44
N LEU A 107 -22.51 14.47 -1.61
CA LEU A 107 -21.87 13.95 -2.82
C LEU A 107 -20.76 14.89 -3.33
N GLU A 108 -20.98 16.20 -3.21
CA GLU A 108 -20.01 17.23 -3.59
C GLU A 108 -18.69 17.08 -2.79
N ASP A 109 -18.77 16.77 -1.50
CA ASP A 109 -17.59 16.55 -0.65
C ASP A 109 -16.79 15.34 -1.12
N ALA A 110 -17.47 14.27 -1.51
CA ALA A 110 -16.83 13.07 -2.04
C ALA A 110 -16.11 13.35 -3.37
N GLU A 111 -16.71 14.15 -4.26
CA GLU A 111 -16.09 14.58 -5.52
C GLU A 111 -14.86 15.45 -5.26
N ARG A 112 -14.97 16.46 -4.40
CA ARG A 112 -13.85 17.31 -4.00
C ARG A 112 -12.69 16.49 -3.42
N GLU A 113 -12.97 15.51 -2.58
CA GLU A 113 -11.94 14.61 -2.07
C GLU A 113 -11.30 13.76 -3.17
N ARG A 114 -12.07 13.26 -4.14
CA ARG A 114 -11.56 12.47 -5.27
C ARG A 114 -10.68 13.31 -6.18
N GLU A 115 -11.11 14.52 -6.51
CA GLU A 115 -10.33 15.48 -7.31
C GLU A 115 -9.01 15.83 -6.62
N LYS A 116 -9.04 16.13 -5.32
CA LYS A 116 -7.83 16.38 -4.53
C LYS A 116 -6.89 15.18 -4.56
N LYS A 117 -7.42 13.96 -4.38
CA LYS A 117 -6.63 12.72 -4.45
C LYS A 117 -6.04 12.52 -5.86
N ALA A 118 -6.81 12.78 -6.92
CA ALA A 118 -6.35 12.66 -8.31
C ALA A 118 -5.29 13.70 -8.67
N LYS A 119 -5.47 14.96 -8.26
CA LYS A 119 -4.51 16.05 -8.43
C LYS A 119 -3.21 15.75 -7.70
N LYS A 120 -3.27 15.33 -6.43
CA LYS A 120 -2.09 14.93 -5.67
C LYS A 120 -1.35 13.75 -6.31
N ALA A 121 -2.10 12.79 -6.87
CA ALA A 121 -1.51 11.65 -7.57
C ALA A 121 -0.83 12.06 -8.89
N SER A 122 -1.41 12.96 -9.68
CA SER A 122 -0.79 13.48 -10.91
C SER A 122 0.41 14.38 -10.62
N GLU A 123 0.33 15.20 -9.57
CA GLU A 123 1.44 16.01 -9.05
C GLU A 123 2.61 15.14 -8.63
N PHE A 124 2.38 14.06 -7.87
CA PHE A 124 3.45 13.13 -7.48
C PHE A 124 4.16 12.51 -8.69
N ASN A 125 3.41 12.13 -9.73
CA ASN A 125 3.98 11.62 -10.97
C ASN A 125 4.80 12.69 -11.73
N ASN A 126 4.39 13.95 -11.65
CA ASN A 126 5.10 15.08 -12.27
C ASN A 126 6.33 15.52 -11.46
N SER A 127 6.29 15.41 -10.12
CA SER A 127 7.34 15.84 -9.19
C SER A 127 8.40 14.76 -8.90
N GLY A 128 8.29 13.57 -9.50
CA GLY A 128 8.94 12.35 -8.98
C GLY A 128 9.61 11.41 -9.98
N ARG A 129 9.99 11.88 -11.17
CA ARG A 129 11.01 11.19 -12.01
C ARG A 129 12.18 12.10 -12.42
N LYS A 130 12.51 13.07 -11.57
CA LYS A 130 13.79 13.80 -11.59
C LYS A 130 14.52 13.56 -10.26
N GLY A 131 15.12 12.37 -10.13
CA GLY A 131 15.92 11.99 -8.96
C GLY A 131 16.78 10.78 -9.28
N SER A 132 18.02 11.05 -9.70
CA SER A 132 19.17 10.14 -9.85
C SER A 132 18.87 8.69 -10.25
N GLY A 133 19.09 8.36 -11.52
CA GLY A 133 19.24 6.97 -11.93
C GLY A 133 20.41 6.31 -11.22
N LYS A 134 20.15 5.48 -10.20
CA LYS A 134 20.93 4.26 -9.99
C LYS A 134 20.32 3.21 -10.90
N SER A 135 20.65 3.34 -12.19
CA SER A 135 20.46 2.28 -13.18
C SER A 135 21.39 1.14 -12.77
N TYR A 136 20.84 0.12 -12.13
CA TYR A 136 21.49 -1.19 -12.15
C TYR A 136 21.46 -1.60 -13.63
N GLY A 137 22.63 -1.53 -14.28
CA GLY A 137 22.76 -1.59 -15.73
C GLY A 137 22.18 -2.87 -16.31
N ALA A 138 20.95 -2.79 -16.83
CA ALA A 138 20.47 -3.73 -17.83
C ALA A 138 21.07 -3.32 -19.17
N LYS A 139 22.19 -3.94 -19.57
CA LYS A 139 22.66 -3.91 -20.96
C LYS A 139 21.65 -4.67 -21.83
N ARG A 140 20.59 -4.00 -22.27
CA ARG A 140 19.74 -4.47 -23.36
C ARG A 140 20.30 -3.87 -24.65
N GLY A 141 21.17 -4.63 -25.31
CA GLY A 141 21.75 -4.26 -26.59
C GLY A 141 20.65 -4.04 -27.63
N GLY A 142 20.57 -2.82 -28.14
CA GLY A 142 19.78 -2.49 -29.32
C GLY A 142 20.51 -2.96 -30.57
N TYR A 143 19.86 -3.81 -31.35
CA TYR A 143 20.30 -4.19 -32.68
C TYR A 143 19.90 -3.07 -33.65
N SER A 144 20.85 -2.20 -34.00
CA SER A 144 20.72 -1.29 -35.14
C SER A 144 21.50 -1.87 -36.33
N SER A 145 20.73 -2.27 -37.35
CA SER A 145 21.09 -2.34 -38.77
C SER A 145 22.55 -2.61 -39.16
N LYS A 146 22.89 -3.87 -39.46
CA LYS A 146 23.63 -4.23 -40.68
C LYS A 146 23.61 -5.73 -40.91
N ALA A 147 23.25 -6.11 -42.13
CA ALA A 147 23.34 -7.46 -42.66
C ALA A 147 24.76 -8.02 -42.50
N GLU A 148 24.89 -9.33 -42.25
CA GLU A 148 25.81 -10.21 -42.98
C GLU A 148 25.70 -11.68 -42.51
N ASN A 149 25.39 -12.53 -43.49
CA ASN A 149 25.56 -13.98 -43.64
C ASN A 149 25.25 -14.98 -42.50
N ALA A 150 24.24 -15.80 -42.80
CA ALA A 150 23.99 -17.10 -42.18
C ALA A 150 25.14 -18.07 -42.49
N ARG A 151 25.90 -18.50 -41.45
CA ARG A 151 26.70 -19.74 -41.49
C ARG A 151 27.29 -20.24 -40.15
N ASP A 152 27.26 -19.48 -39.07
CA ASP A 152 27.95 -19.88 -37.82
C ASP A 152 27.01 -20.09 -36.62
N LYS A 153 26.12 -21.08 -36.69
CA LYS A 153 25.21 -21.41 -35.58
C LYS A 153 25.53 -22.69 -34.80
N GLU A 154 26.60 -23.41 -35.10
CA GLU A 154 26.81 -24.75 -34.47
C GLU A 154 28.07 -24.94 -33.61
N ASP A 155 28.90 -23.92 -33.38
CA ASP A 155 30.20 -24.14 -32.68
C ASP A 155 30.35 -23.40 -31.33
N ARG A 156 29.25 -23.09 -30.64
CA ARG A 156 29.28 -22.33 -29.36
C ARG A 156 29.29 -23.17 -28.08
N TRP A 157 29.50 -24.48 -28.16
CA TRP A 157 29.48 -25.39 -27.00
C TRP A 157 30.62 -26.43 -27.00
N GLN A 158 31.86 -26.03 -27.27
CA GLN A 158 33.02 -26.87 -26.96
C GLN A 158 33.88 -26.27 -25.84
N ALA A 159 33.87 -26.98 -24.71
CA ALA A 159 34.67 -26.74 -23.52
C ALA A 159 36.12 -27.20 -23.75
N ASN A 160 37.01 -26.26 -24.10
CA ASN A 160 38.44 -26.22 -23.73
C ASN A 160 39.21 -25.22 -24.59
N ARG A 161 39.64 -24.09 -24.03
CA ARG A 161 40.88 -23.41 -24.45
C ARG A 161 41.61 -22.76 -23.27
N LYS A 162 42.90 -23.05 -23.21
CA LYS A 162 43.92 -22.66 -22.21
C LYS A 162 44.22 -21.15 -22.24
N PRO A 163 44.79 -20.56 -21.16
CA PRO A 163 45.12 -19.15 -21.12
C PRO A 163 46.52 -18.90 -21.72
N SER A 164 46.63 -17.90 -22.61
CA SER A 164 47.90 -17.29 -23.02
C SER A 164 48.06 -15.94 -22.32
N GLY A 165 49.19 -15.73 -21.66
CA GLY A 165 49.43 -14.61 -20.74
C GLY A 165 50.09 -13.36 -21.34
N SER A 166 50.57 -12.52 -20.39
CA SER A 166 51.37 -11.29 -20.50
C SER A 166 50.56 -10.04 -20.93
N ARG A 167 50.65 -8.86 -20.31
CA ARG A 167 51.79 -8.16 -19.68
C ARG A 167 51.40 -7.20 -18.55
N ASP A 168 52.42 -7.01 -17.74
CA ASP A 168 52.70 -6.08 -16.65
C ASP A 168 52.49 -4.58 -16.94
N SER A 169 52.11 -3.81 -15.91
CA SER A 169 52.71 -2.50 -15.57
C SER A 169 52.17 -2.00 -14.23
N SER A 170 53.13 -1.70 -13.36
CA SER A 170 53.01 -1.13 -12.02
C SER A 170 52.69 0.37 -12.04
N GLN A 171 51.97 0.85 -11.03
CA GLN A 171 52.29 2.11 -10.34
C GLN A 171 51.52 2.23 -9.02
N SER A 172 52.29 2.31 -7.95
CA SER A 172 51.91 2.69 -6.60
C SER A 172 51.71 4.20 -6.52
N ASP A 173 50.71 4.65 -5.76
CA ASP A 173 50.80 5.92 -5.03
C ASP A 173 49.99 5.87 -3.73
N SER A 174 50.73 6.02 -2.64
CA SER A 174 50.25 6.15 -1.27
C SER A 174 50.02 7.64 -0.97
N ARG A 175 48.81 8.01 -0.52
CA ARG A 175 48.57 9.27 0.20
C ARG A 175 47.55 9.09 1.31
N SER A 176 48.01 9.22 2.54
CA SER A 176 47.21 9.36 3.75
C SER A 176 46.54 10.73 3.80
N SER A 177 45.33 10.85 4.36
CA SER A 177 44.84 12.06 5.07
C SER A 177 43.53 11.77 5.83
N SER A 178 43.65 11.71 7.16
CA SER A 178 42.74 12.19 8.23
C SER A 178 41.20 12.19 8.08
N ASP A 179 40.58 11.51 9.06
CA ASP A 179 39.36 11.83 9.82
C ASP A 179 38.47 13.02 9.41
N THR A 180 37.18 12.74 9.21
CA THR A 180 36.10 13.43 9.94
C THR A 180 34.93 12.47 10.16
N SER A 181 34.61 12.28 11.43
CA SER A 181 33.49 11.51 11.97
C SER A 181 32.12 12.03 11.49
N GLY A 182 31.33 11.16 10.88
CA GLY A 182 29.92 11.39 10.59
C GLY A 182 29.19 10.05 10.61
N SER A 183 28.82 9.60 11.81
CA SER A 183 28.15 8.31 12.04
C SER A 183 26.74 8.31 11.41
N ASP A 184 26.61 7.69 10.24
CA ASP A 184 25.32 7.41 9.60
C ASP A 184 24.66 6.20 10.28
N PRO A 185 23.47 6.34 10.92
CA PRO A 185 22.86 5.33 11.78
C PRO A 185 22.40 4.05 11.05
N TRP A 186 22.62 3.93 9.73
CA TRP A 186 22.16 2.81 8.92
C TRP A 186 23.27 1.84 8.44
N SER A 187 24.51 2.01 8.92
CA SER A 187 25.66 1.19 8.47
C SER A 187 25.68 -0.28 8.93
N SER A 188 24.78 -0.73 9.80
CA SER A 188 24.87 -2.06 10.44
C SER A 188 24.24 -3.22 9.63
N TRP A 189 23.59 -2.98 8.49
CA TRP A 189 22.86 -4.05 7.79
C TRP A 189 23.62 -4.77 6.66
N LYS A 190 24.87 -4.36 6.36
CA LYS A 190 25.62 -4.85 5.18
C LYS A 190 26.79 -5.79 5.46
N LYS A 191 26.79 -6.47 6.62
CA LYS A 191 27.73 -7.56 6.91
C LYS A 191 27.04 -8.70 7.66
N LYS A 192 26.23 -9.47 6.94
CA LYS A 192 25.87 -10.83 7.35
C LYS A 192 25.78 -11.68 6.09
N HIS A 193 26.80 -12.52 5.92
CA HIS A 193 27.06 -13.57 4.92
C HIS A 193 28.49 -13.46 4.35
N GLN A 194 29.46 -13.68 5.23
CA GLN A 194 30.61 -14.55 4.97
C GLN A 194 30.78 -15.43 6.20
#